data_AF-A6HGH5-F1
#
_entry.id   AF-A6HGH5-F1
#
_cell.length_a   1.000
_cell.length_b   1.000
_cell.length_c   1.000
_cell.angle_alpha   90.00
_cell.angle_beta   90.00
_cell.angle_gamma   90.00
#
_symmetry.space_group_name_H-M   'P 1'
#
loop_
_entity.id
_entity.type
_entity.pdbx_description
1 polymer ?
#
loop_
_entity_poly.entity_id
_entity_poly.type
_entity_poly.pdbx_seq_one_letter_code
_entity_poly.pdbx_strand_id
1 'polypeptide(L)'
;MKKCLYHKIQHPLCPVFNLGYVVRESGQDFRSLAEKGGVVGITIDWKCDLDWHVRHCKPIYQFHGLYGEKNLSPGFNFRFARHFVQNGTNRRHLFKVFGIHFDILVDGKAGKFDIIPTMTTIGSGIGIFGVATVLCDLLLLHILPKRHYYKQKKFKYAEDMGPGEGEHDPVATSSTLGLQENMRTS
;
A
#
# COMPACT_ATOMS: atom_id res chain seq x y z
N MET A 1 -29.61 -21.55 14.17
CA MET A 1 -28.71 -21.67 13.01
C MET A 1 -28.78 -23.10 12.51
N LYS A 2 -29.39 -23.37 11.35
CA LYS A 2 -29.66 -24.75 10.91
C LYS A 2 -29.05 -24.97 9.52
N LYS A 3 -28.03 -25.84 9.45
CA LYS A 3 -27.47 -26.49 8.25
C LYS A 3 -26.96 -25.56 7.13
N CYS A 4 -25.90 -24.80 7.39
CA CYS A 4 -25.06 -24.31 6.30
C CYS A 4 -23.71 -25.05 6.34
N LEU A 5 -23.08 -25.22 5.18
CA LEU A 5 -21.72 -25.70 5.06
C LEU A 5 -20.97 -24.72 4.16
N TYR A 6 -19.80 -24.28 4.61
CA TYR A 6 -18.95 -23.37 3.85
C TYR A 6 -18.61 -23.97 2.48
N HIS A 7 -18.78 -23.15 1.45
CA HIS A 7 -18.26 -23.41 0.13
C HIS A 7 -17.88 -22.08 -0.50
N LYS A 8 -16.70 -22.01 -1.12
CA LYS A 8 -16.12 -20.79 -1.68
C LYS A 8 -17.08 -19.99 -2.59
N ILE A 9 -17.95 -20.69 -3.31
CA ILE A 9 -18.92 -20.11 -4.26
C ILE A 9 -20.35 -20.08 -3.71
N GLN A 10 -20.87 -21.21 -3.23
CA GLN A 10 -22.30 -21.34 -2.88
C GLN A 10 -22.66 -20.66 -1.55
N HIS A 11 -21.81 -20.83 -0.53
CA HIS A 11 -22.06 -20.34 0.83
C HIS A 11 -20.79 -19.75 1.44
N PRO A 12 -20.25 -18.65 0.88
CA PRO A 12 -18.98 -18.06 1.31
C PRO A 12 -19.03 -17.43 2.70
N LEU A 13 -20.22 -17.11 3.22
CA LEU A 13 -20.40 -16.49 4.54
C LEU A 13 -20.75 -17.50 5.64
N CYS A 14 -20.80 -18.79 5.34
CA CYS A 14 -21.13 -19.81 6.33
C CYS A 14 -19.90 -20.11 7.22
N PRO A 15 -19.99 -20.00 8.55
CA PRO A 15 -18.87 -20.23 9.46
C PRO A 15 -18.67 -21.72 9.84
N VAL A 16 -19.36 -22.65 9.17
CA VAL A 16 -19.29 -24.09 9.45
C VAL A 16 -18.47 -24.78 8.36
N PHE A 17 -17.32 -25.34 8.73
CA PHE A 17 -16.35 -25.90 7.78
C PHE A 17 -16.25 -27.42 7.92
N ASN A 18 -16.14 -28.12 6.79
CA ASN A 18 -15.76 -29.52 6.76
C ASN A 18 -14.23 -29.61 6.79
N LEU A 19 -13.65 -30.34 7.75
CA LEU A 19 -12.19 -30.47 7.89
C LEU A 19 -11.52 -31.04 6.64
N GLY A 20 -12.15 -32.02 5.98
CA GLY A 20 -11.63 -32.59 4.73
C GLY A 20 -11.63 -31.57 3.59
N TYR A 21 -12.62 -30.67 3.54
CA TYR A 21 -12.64 -29.57 2.58
C TYR A 21 -11.51 -28.57 2.85
N VAL A 22 -11.34 -28.15 4.12
CA VAL A 22 -10.29 -27.22 4.54
C VAL A 22 -8.90 -27.73 4.19
N VAL A 23 -8.62 -29.00 4.51
CA VAL A 23 -7.32 -29.63 4.23
C VAL A 23 -7.09 -29.82 2.73
N ARG A 24 -8.12 -30.14 1.96
CA ARG A 24 -8.00 -30.26 0.51
C ARG A 24 -7.75 -28.92 -0.16
N GLU A 25 -8.46 -27.86 0.27
CA GLU A 25 -8.23 -26.50 -0.24
C GLU A 25 -6.87 -25.93 0.18
N SER A 26 -6.29 -26.41 1.30
CA SER A 26 -4.92 -26.05 1.69
C SER A 26 -3.83 -26.75 0.84
N GLY A 27 -4.23 -27.64 -0.08
CA GLY A 27 -3.33 -28.41 -0.94
C GLY A 27 -2.72 -29.65 -0.28
N GLN A 28 -3.28 -30.09 0.86
CA GLN A 28 -2.77 -31.22 1.64
C GLN A 28 -3.71 -32.43 1.56
N ASP A 29 -3.18 -33.63 1.85
CA ASP A 29 -3.97 -34.85 1.96
C ASP A 29 -4.38 -35.11 3.41
N PHE A 30 -5.69 -35.28 3.64
CA PHE A 30 -6.26 -35.48 4.97
C PHE A 30 -5.74 -36.75 5.66
N ARG A 31 -5.57 -37.84 4.91
CA ARG A 31 -5.14 -39.12 5.49
C ARG A 31 -3.69 -39.04 5.98
N SER A 32 -2.79 -38.53 5.14
CA SER A 32 -1.39 -38.30 5.51
C SER A 32 -1.26 -37.36 6.71
N LEU A 33 -2.08 -36.29 6.73
CA LEU A 33 -2.07 -35.31 7.82
C LEU A 33 -2.65 -35.86 9.13
N ALA A 34 -3.64 -36.76 9.07
CA ALA A 34 -4.18 -37.44 10.25
C ALA A 34 -3.20 -38.46 10.85
N GLU A 35 -2.42 -39.16 10.00
CA GLU A 35 -1.44 -40.15 10.45
C GLU A 35 -0.17 -39.50 11.05
N LYS A 36 0.38 -38.49 10.37
CA LYS A 36 1.64 -37.84 10.77
C LYS A 36 1.44 -36.62 11.67
N GLY A 37 0.24 -36.06 11.66
CA GLY A 37 -0.05 -34.73 12.20
C GLY A 37 0.47 -33.61 11.30
N GLY A 38 -0.07 -32.42 11.44
CA GLY A 38 0.44 -31.25 10.73
C GLY A 38 -0.30 -29.97 11.08
N VAL A 39 -0.02 -28.91 10.33
CA VAL A 39 -0.57 -27.58 10.59
C VAL A 39 -1.26 -27.04 9.34
N VAL A 40 -2.46 -26.53 9.51
CA VAL A 40 -3.26 -25.88 8.45
C VAL A 40 -3.57 -24.45 8.89
N GLY A 41 -3.20 -23.50 8.05
CA GLY A 41 -3.55 -22.09 8.22
C GLY A 41 -4.92 -21.80 7.63
N ILE A 42 -5.75 -21.08 8.39
CA ILE A 42 -7.03 -20.52 7.96
C ILE A 42 -6.91 -19.00 8.06
N THR A 43 -6.79 -18.33 6.93
CA THR A 43 -6.75 -16.87 6.87
C THR A 43 -8.15 -16.33 6.64
N ILE A 44 -8.58 -15.37 7.46
CA ILE A 44 -9.83 -14.63 7.33
C ILE A 44 -9.47 -13.18 7.04
N ASP A 45 -9.54 -12.78 5.77
CA ASP A 45 -9.20 -11.43 5.31
C ASP A 45 -10.44 -10.54 5.25
N TRP A 46 -10.34 -9.37 5.89
CA TRP A 46 -11.35 -8.32 5.89
C TRP A 46 -10.84 -7.08 5.15
N LYS A 47 -11.01 -7.06 3.83
CA LYS A 47 -10.75 -5.88 3.01
C LYS A 47 -12.02 -5.06 2.83
N CYS A 48 -12.15 -3.98 3.60
CA CYS A 48 -13.40 -3.23 3.69
C CYS A 48 -13.22 -1.76 3.30
N ASP A 49 -14.10 -1.30 2.41
CA ASP A 49 -14.30 0.11 2.14
C ASP A 49 -15.51 0.58 2.97
N LEU A 50 -15.23 1.41 3.97
CA LEU A 50 -16.20 1.94 4.95
C LEU A 50 -16.94 3.18 4.43
N ASP A 51 -16.66 3.62 3.20
CA ASP A 51 -17.51 4.61 2.53
C ASP A 51 -18.83 3.97 2.09
N TRP A 52 -18.82 2.65 1.88
CA TRP A 52 -20.03 1.86 1.66
C TRP A 52 -20.63 1.34 2.97
N HIS A 53 -21.91 0.95 2.90
CA HIS A 53 -22.58 0.33 4.06
C HIS A 53 -21.85 -0.95 4.49
N VAL A 54 -21.72 -1.18 5.80
CA VAL A 54 -21.02 -2.30 6.46
C VAL A 54 -21.41 -3.70 5.94
N ARG A 55 -22.57 -3.83 5.29
CA ARG A 55 -23.04 -5.09 4.66
C ARG A 55 -22.15 -5.56 3.50
N HIS A 56 -21.37 -4.66 2.90
CA HIS A 56 -20.43 -4.98 1.82
C HIS A 56 -19.07 -5.46 2.36
N CYS A 57 -18.76 -5.16 3.61
CA CYS A 57 -17.59 -5.68 4.31
C CYS A 57 -17.84 -7.17 4.64
N LYS A 58 -17.23 -8.07 3.86
CA LYS A 58 -17.42 -9.52 3.96
C LYS A 58 -16.06 -10.19 4.11
N PRO A 59 -15.95 -11.25 4.93
CA PRO A 59 -14.70 -11.98 5.09
C PRO A 59 -14.39 -12.80 3.85
N ILE A 60 -13.11 -12.90 3.53
CA ILE A 60 -12.59 -13.81 2.52
C ILE A 60 -11.77 -14.89 3.23
N TYR A 61 -12.20 -16.15 3.12
CA TYR A 61 -11.50 -17.27 3.71
C TYR A 61 -10.49 -17.86 2.74
N GLN A 62 -9.27 -18.08 3.21
CA GLN A 62 -8.19 -18.74 2.49
C GLN A 62 -7.58 -19.83 3.37
N PHE A 63 -7.14 -20.93 2.75
CA PHE A 63 -6.59 -22.09 3.45
C PHE A 63 -5.20 -22.37 2.91
N HIS A 64 -4.24 -22.61 3.80
CA HIS A 64 -2.83 -22.75 3.44
C HIS A 64 -2.19 -23.90 4.22
N GLY A 65 -1.38 -24.73 3.55
CA GLY A 65 -0.50 -25.67 4.22
C GLY A 65 0.70 -24.95 4.79
N LEU A 66 0.88 -24.98 6.12
CA LEU A 66 1.97 -24.25 6.80
C LEU A 66 3.24 -25.08 6.99
N TYR A 67 3.22 -26.36 6.59
CA TYR A 67 4.32 -27.29 6.78
C TYR A 67 5.03 -27.58 5.45
N GLY A 68 6.31 -27.22 5.37
CA GLY A 68 7.17 -27.57 4.24
C GLY A 68 7.73 -28.99 4.36
N GLU A 69 8.02 -29.63 3.23
CA GLU A 69 8.64 -30.96 3.16
C GLU A 69 10.03 -30.94 3.80
N LYS A 70 10.10 -31.22 5.10
CA LYS A 70 11.37 -31.36 5.82
C LYS A 70 11.52 -32.80 6.31
N ASN A 71 12.59 -33.45 5.84
CA ASN A 71 12.93 -34.84 6.18
C ASN A 71 13.20 -35.09 7.67
N LEU A 72 13.42 -34.02 8.45
CA LEU A 72 13.78 -34.09 9.89
C LEU A 72 12.59 -34.29 10.81
N SER A 73 11.41 -33.76 10.45
CA SER A 73 10.20 -33.89 11.24
C SER A 73 9.01 -33.92 10.28
N PRO A 74 8.42 -35.11 10.02
CA PRO A 74 7.43 -35.27 8.96
C PRO A 74 6.03 -34.78 9.34
N GLY A 75 5.83 -34.24 10.55
CA GLY A 75 4.50 -33.83 11.02
C GLY A 75 4.47 -33.25 12.43
N PHE A 76 3.27 -32.92 12.89
CA PHE A 76 3.02 -32.29 14.19
C PHE A 76 2.61 -33.31 15.27
N ASN A 77 3.35 -33.33 16.38
CA ASN A 77 3.01 -34.18 17.54
C ASN A 77 3.40 -33.50 18.85
N PHE A 78 2.66 -33.80 19.90
CA PHE A 78 2.98 -33.36 21.26
C PHE A 78 2.80 -34.50 22.27
N ARG A 79 3.47 -34.39 23.42
CA ARG A 79 3.37 -35.36 24.52
C ARG A 79 2.84 -34.69 25.77
N PHE A 80 1.91 -35.33 26.45
CA PHE A 80 1.45 -34.92 27.77
C PHE A 80 1.28 -36.15 28.67
N ALA A 81 1.34 -35.94 29.98
CA ALA A 81 1.21 -37.03 30.95
C ALA A 81 0.07 -36.77 31.92
N ARG A 82 -0.75 -37.79 32.18
CA ARG A 82 -1.72 -37.80 33.28
C ARG A 82 -1.09 -38.52 34.46
N HIS A 83 -0.85 -37.78 35.54
CA HIS A 83 -0.24 -38.31 36.76
C HIS A 83 -1.34 -38.78 37.72
N PHE A 84 -1.11 -39.90 38.40
CA PHE A 84 -2.05 -40.47 39.36
C PHE A 84 -1.29 -41.29 40.41
N VAL A 85 -1.90 -41.50 41.57
CA VAL A 85 -1.31 -42.30 42.66
C VAL A 85 -2.03 -43.65 42.70
N GLN A 86 -1.26 -44.74 42.71
CA GLN A 86 -1.80 -46.09 42.85
C GLN A 86 -1.03 -46.81 43.96
N ASN A 87 -1.73 -47.25 45.01
CA ASN A 87 -1.16 -47.92 46.18
C ASN A 87 -0.01 -47.12 46.81
N GLY A 88 -0.18 -45.81 47.01
CA GLY A 88 0.84 -44.92 47.58
C GLY A 88 2.04 -44.62 46.66
N THR A 89 2.07 -45.18 45.45
CA THR A 89 3.15 -44.94 44.47
C THR A 89 2.69 -43.99 43.38
N ASN A 90 3.51 -42.99 43.07
CA ASN A 90 3.26 -42.06 41.96
C ASN A 90 3.45 -42.75 40.60
N ARG A 91 2.42 -42.73 39.76
CA ARG A 91 2.42 -43.27 38.40
C ARG A 91 1.97 -42.22 37.39
N ARG A 92 2.23 -42.47 36.11
CA ARG A 92 1.75 -41.61 35.01
C ARG A 92 1.41 -42.40 33.76
N HIS A 93 0.38 -41.96 33.06
CA HIS A 93 0.13 -42.34 31.67
C HIS A 93 0.70 -41.25 30.76
N LEU A 94 1.72 -41.59 29.98
CA LEU A 94 2.30 -40.70 28.97
C LEU A 94 1.59 -40.91 27.64
N PHE A 95 1.02 -39.85 27.08
CA PHE A 95 0.37 -39.84 25.78
C PHE A 95 1.25 -39.12 24.78
N LYS A 96 1.41 -39.73 23.59
CA LYS A 96 1.94 -39.06 22.40
C LYS A 96 0.79 -38.92 21.42
N VAL A 97 0.41 -37.68 21.10
CA VAL A 97 -0.73 -37.38 20.24
C VAL A 97 -0.24 -36.78 18.93
N PHE A 98 -0.79 -37.30 17.84
CA PHE A 98 -0.65 -36.78 16.49
C PHE A 98 -1.98 -36.18 16.09
N GLY A 99 -1.96 -35.02 15.45
CA GLY A 99 -3.18 -34.32 15.09
C GLY A 99 -2.93 -33.13 14.19
N ILE A 100 -4.02 -32.56 13.73
CA ILE A 100 -4.01 -31.38 12.87
C ILE A 100 -4.19 -30.15 13.75
N HIS A 101 -3.23 -29.23 13.71
CA HIS A 101 -3.31 -27.92 14.34
C HIS A 101 -3.86 -26.91 13.34
N PHE A 102 -4.90 -26.17 13.72
CA PHE A 102 -5.49 -25.14 12.87
C PHE A 102 -5.08 -23.75 13.36
N ASP A 103 -4.33 -23.02 12.56
CA ASP A 103 -3.93 -21.65 12.85
C ASP A 103 -4.91 -20.69 12.20
N ILE A 104 -5.78 -20.06 12.99
CA ILE A 104 -6.75 -19.08 12.49
C ILE A 104 -6.11 -17.70 12.54
N LEU A 105 -5.74 -17.16 11.37
CA LEU A 105 -5.21 -15.82 11.22
C LEU A 105 -6.32 -14.89 10.72
N VAL A 106 -6.62 -13.85 11.49
CA VAL A 106 -7.58 -12.82 11.09
C VAL A 106 -6.80 -11.58 10.70
N ASP A 107 -6.89 -11.20 9.43
CA ASP A 107 -6.30 -9.98 8.90
C ASP A 107 -7.41 -9.03 8.45
N GLY A 108 -7.14 -7.73 8.47
CA GLY A 108 -8.12 -6.73 8.13
C GLY A 108 -7.52 -5.40 7.77
N LYS A 109 -7.98 -4.86 6.64
CA LYS A 109 -7.69 -3.50 6.20
C LYS A 109 -9.00 -2.80 5.89
N ALA A 110 -9.28 -1.75 6.65
CA ALA A 110 -10.42 -0.88 6.42
C ALA A 110 -9.96 0.51 5.95
N GLY A 111 -10.58 1.02 4.90
CA GLY A 111 -10.41 2.39 4.43
C GLY A 111 -11.71 3.17 4.61
N LYS A 112 -11.60 4.46 4.95
CA LYS A 112 -12.71 5.40 4.95
C LYS A 112 -12.21 6.71 4.38
N PHE A 113 -13.05 7.43 3.66
CA PHE A 113 -12.76 8.76 3.17
C PHE A 113 -12.39 9.68 4.33
N ASP A 114 -11.24 10.34 4.18
CA ASP A 114 -10.75 11.38 5.06
C ASP A 114 -10.18 12.51 4.21
N ILE A 115 -10.54 13.74 4.57
CA ILE A 115 -10.13 14.96 3.88
C ILE A 115 -8.63 15.23 4.02
N ILE A 116 -8.01 14.86 5.15
CA ILE A 116 -6.59 15.13 5.44
C ILE A 116 -5.66 14.39 4.45
N PRO A 117 -5.72 13.05 4.31
CA PRO A 117 -4.90 12.33 3.33
C PRO A 117 -5.29 12.65 1.89
N THR A 118 -6.56 12.99 1.63
CA THR A 118 -7.01 13.42 0.30
C THR A 118 -6.34 14.72 -0.12
N MET A 119 -6.40 15.76 0.72
CA MET A 119 -5.76 17.06 0.45
C MET A 119 -4.24 16.94 0.35
N THR A 120 -3.63 16.09 1.19
CA THR A 120 -2.19 15.80 1.11
C THR A 120 -1.83 15.17 -0.24
N THR A 121 -2.60 14.19 -0.70
CA THR A 121 -2.38 13.53 -2.00
C THR A 121 -2.56 14.50 -3.17
N ILE A 122 -3.57 15.38 -3.12
CA ILE A 122 -3.78 16.44 -4.11
C ILE A 122 -2.59 17.41 -4.13
N GLY A 123 -2.13 17.86 -2.97
CA GLY A 123 -0.97 18.74 -2.85
C GLY A 123 0.30 18.11 -3.42
N SER A 124 0.57 16.84 -3.11
CA SER A 124 1.66 16.08 -3.70
C SER A 124 1.53 15.94 -5.22
N GLY A 125 0.31 15.68 -5.71
CA GLY A 125 0.01 15.60 -7.14
C GLY A 125 0.24 16.92 -7.87
N ILE A 126 -0.08 18.07 -7.27
CA ILE A 126 0.21 19.38 -7.85
C ILE A 126 1.73 19.65 -7.84
N GLY A 127 2.43 19.28 -6.77
CA GLY A 127 3.87 19.46 -6.65
C GLY A 127 4.67 18.78 -7.76
N ILE A 128 4.23 17.61 -8.24
CA ILE A 128 4.94 16.87 -9.29
C ILE A 128 4.97 17.62 -10.64
N PHE A 129 4.01 18.52 -10.90
CA PHE A 129 4.01 19.33 -12.13
C PHE A 129 5.20 20.29 -12.20
N GLY A 130 5.74 20.72 -11.05
CA GLY A 130 6.97 21.52 -11.02
C GLY A 130 8.19 20.77 -11.56
N VAL A 131 8.27 19.45 -11.32
CA VAL A 131 9.35 18.62 -11.87
C VAL A 131 9.20 18.46 -13.40
N ALA A 132 7.97 18.30 -13.88
CA ALA A 132 7.68 18.20 -15.31
C ALA A 132 8.14 19.45 -16.06
N THR A 133 7.91 20.65 -15.52
CA THR A 133 8.35 21.90 -16.17
C THR A 133 9.86 22.01 -16.28
N VAL A 134 10.61 21.55 -15.27
CA VAL A 134 12.08 21.54 -15.30
C VAL A 134 12.60 20.57 -16.37
N LEU A 135 11.99 19.38 -16.47
CA LEU A 135 12.30 18.41 -17.52
C LEU A 135 11.99 18.96 -18.92
N CYS A 136 10.83 19.57 -19.10
CA CYS A 136 10.44 20.21 -20.36
C CYS A 136 11.43 21.33 -20.73
N ASP A 137 11.84 22.17 -19.77
CA ASP A 137 12.83 23.21 -19.99
C ASP A 137 14.20 22.63 -20.37
N LEU A 138 14.65 21.56 -19.70
CA LEU A 138 15.92 20.90 -20.02
C LEU A 138 15.92 20.39 -21.47
N LEU A 139 14.85 19.68 -21.87
CA LEU A 139 14.66 19.16 -23.22
C LEU A 139 14.65 20.29 -24.26
N LEU A 140 13.87 21.34 -24.01
CA LEU A 140 13.65 22.46 -24.93
C LEU A 140 14.92 23.30 -25.15
N LEU A 141 15.73 23.47 -24.11
CA LEU A 141 16.95 24.28 -24.18
C LEU A 141 18.19 23.49 -24.62
N HIS A 142 18.24 22.17 -24.44
CA HIS A 142 19.47 21.40 -24.69
C HIS A 142 19.37 20.40 -25.85
N ILE A 143 18.20 19.82 -26.08
CA ILE A 143 18.04 18.67 -27.00
C ILE A 143 17.37 19.06 -28.32
N LEU A 144 16.40 19.98 -28.31
CA LEU A 144 15.65 20.33 -29.53
C LEU A 144 16.50 21.03 -30.61
N PRO A 145 16.25 20.79 -31.92
CA PRO A 145 17.05 21.35 -33.01
C PRO A 145 17.09 22.88 -33.04
N LYS A 146 15.98 23.53 -32.65
CA LYS A 146 15.85 24.99 -32.56
C LYS A 146 16.23 25.57 -31.19
N ARG A 147 17.07 24.87 -30.40
CA ARG A 147 17.47 25.28 -29.03
C ARG A 147 17.97 26.72 -28.92
N HIS A 148 18.73 27.22 -29.90
CA HIS A 148 19.29 28.58 -29.86
C HIS A 148 18.21 29.65 -29.93
N TYR A 149 17.17 29.42 -30.75
CA TYR A 149 16.00 30.28 -30.83
C TYR A 149 15.25 30.32 -29.49
N TYR A 150 15.04 29.16 -28.86
CA TYR A 150 14.35 29.10 -27.57
C TYR A 150 15.17 29.70 -26.41
N LYS A 151 16.49 29.49 -26.38
CA LYS A 151 17.38 30.10 -25.36
C LYS A 151 17.31 31.63 -25.39
N GLN A 152 17.35 32.24 -26.58
CA GLN A 152 17.27 33.70 -26.73
C GLN A 152 15.92 34.29 -26.31
N LYS A 153 14.83 33.51 -26.40
CA LYS A 153 13.51 33.95 -25.96
C LYS A 153 13.29 33.77 -24.45
N LYS A 154 13.92 32.75 -23.84
CA LYS A 154 13.79 32.48 -22.40
C LYS A 154 14.73 33.34 -21.55
N PHE A 155 15.97 33.55 -21.99
CA PHE A 155 16.98 34.29 -21.22
C PHE A 155 17.21 35.69 -21.81
N LYS A 156 17.17 36.71 -20.94
CA LYS A 156 17.72 38.04 -21.22
C LYS A 156 18.92 38.23 -20.30
N TYR A 157 20.08 38.53 -20.88
CA TYR A 157 21.28 38.81 -20.12
C TYR A 157 21.26 40.27 -19.70
N ALA A 158 21.46 40.53 -18.41
CA ALA A 158 21.71 41.88 -17.91
C ALA A 158 23.22 42.12 -17.91
N GLU A 159 23.64 43.33 -18.29
CA GLU A 159 25.03 43.74 -18.15
C GLU A 159 25.28 44.04 -16.66
N ASP A 160 26.35 43.47 -16.11
CA ASP A 160 26.77 43.72 -14.74
C ASP A 160 27.38 45.13 -14.72
N MET A 161 26.63 46.12 -14.18
CA MET A 161 27.20 47.43 -13.88
C MET A 161 28.14 47.27 -12.68
N GLY A 162 29.34 46.77 -12.95
CA GLY A 162 30.47 46.99 -12.06
C GLY A 162 30.63 48.51 -11.80
N PRO A 163 31.12 48.94 -10.63
CA PRO A 163 31.22 50.36 -10.32
C PRO A 163 32.29 50.98 -11.22
N GLY A 164 31.86 51.51 -12.35
CA GLY A 164 32.69 52.11 -13.39
C GLY A 164 31.98 53.36 -13.88
N GLU A 165 32.48 54.47 -13.35
CA GLU A 165 32.55 55.84 -13.89
C GLU A 165 31.49 56.26 -14.92
N GLY A 166 30.72 57.27 -14.52
CA GLY A 166 29.58 57.78 -15.27
C GLY A 166 29.92 58.30 -16.66
N GLU A 167 28.91 58.28 -17.51
CA GLU A 167 28.77 59.22 -18.62
C GLU A 167 27.27 59.32 -18.96
N HIS A 168 26.84 60.55 -19.25
CA HIS A 168 25.50 61.04 -19.53
C HIS A 168 24.75 60.35 -20.68
N ASP A 169 23.43 60.19 -20.54
CA ASP A 169 22.50 59.95 -21.67
C ASP A 169 21.49 61.10 -21.86
N PRO A 170 21.32 61.64 -23.09
CA PRO A 170 20.59 62.89 -23.39
C PRO A 170 19.10 62.68 -23.73
N VAL A 171 18.39 61.82 -23.01
CA VAL A 171 16.98 61.45 -23.32
C VAL A 171 15.99 61.97 -22.27
N ALA A 172 16.17 63.22 -21.83
CA ALA A 172 15.21 63.90 -20.94
C ALA A 172 14.58 65.17 -21.56
N THR A 173 14.92 65.53 -22.81
CA THR A 173 14.56 66.84 -23.38
C THR A 173 13.42 66.82 -24.42
N SER A 174 12.81 65.66 -24.71
CA SER A 174 11.68 65.59 -25.66
C SER A 174 10.31 65.69 -24.96
N SER A 175 10.24 65.40 -23.66
CA SER A 175 8.98 65.34 -22.90
C SER A 175 8.53 66.69 -22.33
N THR A 176 9.36 67.74 -22.43
CA THR A 176 9.05 69.07 -21.90
C THR A 176 8.48 70.03 -22.94
N LEU A 177 8.61 69.77 -24.25
CA LEU A 177 8.05 70.66 -25.29
C LEU A 177 6.54 70.45 -25.52
N GLY A 178 6.00 69.26 -25.29
CA GLY A 178 4.57 68.97 -25.51
C GLY A 178 3.62 69.44 -24.39
N LEU A 179 4.15 69.83 -23.23
CA LEU A 179 3.35 70.24 -22.06
C LEU A 179 3.24 71.76 -21.89
N GLN A 180 4.05 72.55 -22.60
CA GLN A 180 4.04 74.01 -22.50
C GLN A 180 3.17 74.70 -23.57
N GLU A 181 2.81 74.02 -24.66
CA GLU A 181 1.87 74.57 -25.67
C GLU A 181 0.38 74.52 -25.22
N ASN A 182 0.02 73.62 -24.29
CA ASN A 182 -1.36 73.49 -23.79
C ASN A 182 -1.72 74.44 -22.63
N MET A 183 -0.80 75.28 -22.16
CA MET A 183 -1.05 76.26 -21.09
C MET A 183 -1.03 77.72 -21.58
N ARG A 184 -1.02 77.94 -22.91
CA ARG A 184 -1.02 79.29 -23.51
C ARG A 184 -2.30 79.64 -24.29
N THR A 185 -3.35 78.81 -24.17
CA THR A 185 -4.68 79.05 -24.73
C THR A 185 -5.77 78.90 -23.65
N SER A 186 -5.75 79.79 -22.67
CA SER A 186 -6.90 80.27 -21.89
C SER A 186 -6.52 81.58 -21.20
#